data_AF-A0A1Q7AH97-F1
#
_entry.id   AF-A0A1Q7AH97-F1
#
_cell.length_a   1.000
_cell.length_b   1.000
_cell.length_c   1.000
_cell.angle_alpha   90.00
_cell.angle_beta   90.00
_cell.angle_gamma   90.00
#
_symmetry.space_group_name_H-M   'P 1'
#
loop_
_entity.id
_entity.type
_entity.pdbx_description
1 polymer ?
#
loop_
_entity_poly.entity_id
_entity_poly.type
_entity_poly.pdbx_seq_one_letter_code
_entity_poly.pdbx_strand_id
1 'polypeptide(L)'
;FVVERSSEAIATVRAACERCDWGATTREAAALRVSVDGRYRTHVMLTQGDREADYQVLLGRYGGGSHRVTVDVDPSQSSPQVGAVRVARVDVTVVGSRNPGFEALAHAPILHARPNTIGHFTDVPLLMWYEATPTPHGRSYRYSVVFSNEDGGTATDRLMATWGRTTDIEFVYGIEIDEAGRLVSEEFQGPNHVMTPFRGRHEASHPLEWTVTDNNMVSDHGTTTMRYAPAPERFDLTDVSREVVMDAHPWTYRVSTQEMMREGKIAVDPPPGSGTIPDPHRYVFVEACSELAGVRLSFGVRATTAQGAQWFDSDRGRDEFRIVRSGCFRGAVPLPAGASAPDAIRFRAWPQPDAKERDPAVRVTRVNRVFTLGDDFLPKPSTFQWMGSLSLTLDGSPRELSFLR
;
A
#
# COMPACT_ATOMS: atom_id res chain seq x y z
N PHE A 1 -16.82 -4.50 -25.61
CA PHE A 1 -15.47 -4.57 -26.17
C PHE A 1 -15.36 -5.77 -27.09
N VAL A 2 -14.42 -5.75 -28.03
CA VAL A 2 -14.21 -6.86 -28.97
C VAL A 2 -12.85 -7.47 -28.70
N VAL A 3 -12.80 -8.79 -28.70
CA VAL A 3 -11.58 -9.58 -28.54
C VAL A 3 -11.38 -10.37 -29.82
N GLU A 4 -10.21 -10.28 -30.44
CA GLU A 4 -9.91 -11.07 -31.66
C GLU A 4 -9.50 -12.50 -31.33
N ARG A 5 -8.71 -12.64 -30.27
CA ARG A 5 -8.05 -13.87 -29.80
C ARG A 5 -8.00 -13.85 -28.29
N SER A 6 -7.90 -15.03 -27.66
CA SER A 6 -7.81 -15.17 -26.20
C SER A 6 -6.85 -14.14 -25.59
N SER A 7 -7.38 -13.27 -24.73
CA SER A 7 -6.68 -12.11 -24.19
C SER A 7 -7.18 -11.78 -22.78
N GLU A 8 -6.36 -11.10 -22.00
CA GLU A 8 -6.80 -10.47 -20.75
C GLU A 8 -7.54 -9.16 -21.06
N ALA A 9 -8.51 -8.80 -20.22
CA ALA A 9 -9.22 -7.53 -20.34
C ALA A 9 -9.15 -6.73 -19.03
N ILE A 10 -8.85 -5.44 -19.15
CA ILE A 10 -8.83 -4.48 -18.04
C ILE A 10 -9.87 -3.42 -18.33
N ALA A 11 -10.73 -3.11 -17.36
CA ALA A 11 -11.62 -1.96 -17.41
C ALA A 11 -11.00 -0.79 -16.65
N THR A 12 -10.99 0.40 -17.27
CA THR A 12 -10.85 1.67 -16.56
C THR A 12 -12.25 2.28 -16.43
N VAL A 13 -12.77 2.29 -15.20
CA VAL A 13 -14.07 2.89 -14.87
C VAL A 13 -13.81 4.30 -14.36
N ARG A 14 -14.19 5.31 -15.14
CA ARG A 14 -14.16 6.72 -14.70
C ARG A 14 -15.49 7.04 -14.03
N ALA A 15 -15.46 7.24 -12.71
CA ALA A 15 -16.66 7.44 -11.92
C ALA A 15 -16.46 8.44 -10.76
N ALA A 16 -17.57 8.98 -10.29
CA ALA A 16 -17.67 9.83 -9.11
C ALA A 16 -18.94 9.49 -8.33
N CYS A 17 -18.96 9.83 -7.05
CA CYS A 17 -20.13 9.69 -6.19
C CYS A 17 -20.43 11.03 -5.48
N GLU A 18 -21.57 11.62 -5.78
CA GLU A 18 -22.00 12.86 -5.11
C GLU A 18 -22.14 12.63 -3.61
N ARG A 19 -21.73 13.61 -2.79
CA ARG A 19 -21.76 13.55 -1.32
C ARG A 19 -20.95 12.41 -0.68
N CYS A 20 -20.28 11.55 -1.47
CA CYS A 20 -19.33 10.59 -0.92
C CYS A 20 -18.13 11.32 -0.31
N ASP A 21 -17.71 10.84 0.84
CA ASP A 21 -16.64 11.39 1.66
C ASP A 21 -16.09 10.26 2.53
N TRP A 22 -14.94 9.70 2.14
CA TRP A 22 -14.31 8.57 2.82
C TRP A 22 -14.05 8.84 4.31
N GLY A 23 -13.92 10.11 4.68
CA GLY A 23 -13.68 10.56 6.05
C GLY A 23 -14.94 10.73 6.89
N ALA A 24 -16.14 10.58 6.30
CA ALA A 24 -17.40 10.76 6.98
C ALA A 24 -18.15 9.45 7.16
N THR A 25 -18.62 9.21 8.39
CA THR A 25 -19.51 8.10 8.67
C THR A 25 -20.81 8.21 7.84
N THR A 26 -21.33 7.08 7.38
CA THR A 26 -22.55 6.94 6.56
C THR A 26 -22.51 7.53 5.14
N ARG A 27 -21.40 8.15 4.75
CA ARG A 27 -21.16 8.73 3.41
C ARG A 27 -19.85 8.24 2.78
N GLU A 28 -19.28 7.18 3.29
CA GLU A 28 -17.92 6.72 2.97
C GLU A 28 -17.70 6.54 1.46
N ALA A 29 -18.49 5.67 0.82
CA ALA A 29 -18.36 5.38 -0.60
C ALA A 29 -19.61 4.70 -1.19
N ALA A 30 -19.71 4.73 -2.52
CA ALA A 30 -20.60 3.85 -3.25
C ALA A 30 -19.81 2.69 -3.85
N ALA A 31 -20.42 1.51 -3.90
CA ALA A 31 -19.87 0.33 -4.53
C ALA A 31 -20.46 0.16 -5.94
N LEU A 32 -19.60 -0.11 -6.91
CA LEU A 32 -19.99 -0.51 -8.26
C LEU A 32 -19.76 -2.01 -8.43
N ARG A 33 -20.76 -2.73 -8.90
CA ARG A 33 -20.65 -4.11 -9.34
C ARG A 33 -20.32 -4.13 -10.83
N VAL A 34 -19.21 -4.76 -11.19
CA VAL A 34 -18.79 -4.95 -12.57
C VAL A 34 -19.08 -6.37 -13.02
N SER A 35 -19.76 -6.50 -14.16
CA SER A 35 -20.05 -7.79 -14.80
C SER A 35 -19.68 -7.78 -16.28
N VAL A 36 -19.38 -8.95 -16.82
CA VAL A 36 -19.16 -9.14 -18.26
C VAL A 36 -20.04 -10.27 -18.76
N ASP A 37 -20.83 -10.01 -19.79
CA ASP A 37 -21.81 -10.94 -20.35
C ASP A 37 -22.75 -11.53 -19.28
N GLY A 38 -23.17 -10.69 -18.33
CA GLY A 38 -24.02 -11.04 -17.20
C GLY A 38 -23.32 -11.79 -16.06
N ARG A 39 -22.02 -12.11 -16.17
CA ARG A 39 -21.26 -12.77 -15.12
C ARG A 39 -20.54 -11.75 -14.25
N TYR A 40 -20.73 -11.84 -12.94
CA TYR A 40 -20.05 -11.00 -11.95
C TYR A 40 -18.53 -11.18 -12.00
N ARG A 41 -17.79 -10.07 -12.06
CA ARG A 41 -16.32 -10.06 -12.10
C ARG A 41 -15.71 -9.46 -10.86
N THR A 42 -16.12 -8.28 -10.46
CA THR A 42 -15.47 -7.59 -9.34
C THR A 42 -16.35 -6.46 -8.81
N HIS A 43 -16.00 -5.94 -7.64
CA HIS A 43 -16.49 -4.66 -7.14
C HIS A 43 -15.43 -3.58 -7.31
N VAL A 44 -15.88 -2.34 -7.50
CA VAL A 44 -15.08 -1.12 -7.40
C VAL A 44 -15.68 -0.29 -6.29
N MET A 45 -14.89 0.04 -5.26
CA MET A 45 -15.31 0.99 -4.23
C MET A 45 -14.89 2.40 -4.63
N LEU A 46 -15.82 3.35 -4.67
CA LEU A 46 -15.56 4.73 -5.08
C LEU A 46 -14.94 5.54 -3.93
N THR A 47 -13.69 5.26 -3.61
CA THR A 47 -12.95 5.84 -2.47
C THR A 47 -12.57 7.31 -2.64
N GLN A 48 -12.64 7.86 -3.86
CA GLN A 48 -12.23 9.24 -4.15
C GLN A 48 -13.37 10.28 -4.14
N GLY A 49 -14.56 9.89 -3.67
CA GLY A 49 -15.66 10.81 -3.39
C GLY A 49 -16.33 11.41 -4.63
N ASP A 50 -16.60 12.72 -4.57
CA ASP A 50 -17.30 13.49 -5.60
C ASP A 50 -16.42 13.86 -6.81
N ARG A 51 -15.11 13.62 -6.71
CA ARG A 51 -14.17 13.81 -7.81
C ARG A 51 -14.25 12.64 -8.77
N GLU A 52 -14.33 12.94 -10.07
CA GLU A 52 -14.11 11.91 -11.08
C GLU A 52 -12.71 11.33 -10.95
N ALA A 53 -12.65 10.02 -10.78
CA ALA A 53 -11.42 9.27 -10.70
C ALA A 53 -11.50 8.02 -11.58
N ASP A 54 -10.32 7.55 -11.98
CA ASP A 54 -10.16 6.32 -12.73
C ASP A 54 -9.91 5.16 -11.77
N TYR A 55 -10.72 4.12 -11.91
CA TYR A 55 -10.57 2.88 -11.18
C TYR A 55 -10.26 1.77 -12.19
N GLN A 56 -9.07 1.19 -12.09
CA GLN A 56 -8.61 0.15 -13.01
C GLN A 56 -8.80 -1.23 -12.40
N VAL A 57 -9.60 -2.06 -13.05
CA VAL A 57 -9.87 -3.43 -12.60
C VAL A 57 -9.65 -4.46 -13.69
N LEU A 58 -9.09 -5.58 -13.30
CA LEU A 58 -8.95 -6.77 -14.13
C LEU A 58 -10.32 -7.45 -14.28
N LEU A 59 -10.72 -7.70 -15.52
CA LEU A 59 -11.95 -8.44 -15.87
C LEU A 59 -11.69 -9.93 -16.11
N GLY A 60 -10.42 -10.31 -16.25
CA GLY A 60 -9.93 -11.66 -16.55
C GLY A 60 -9.85 -11.99 -18.04
N ARG A 61 -9.71 -13.29 -18.34
CA ARG A 61 -9.50 -13.83 -19.69
C ARG A 61 -10.79 -14.00 -20.50
N TYR A 62 -10.77 -13.56 -21.76
CA TYR A 62 -11.88 -13.71 -22.71
C TYR A 62 -11.40 -14.26 -24.06
N GLY A 63 -12.22 -15.14 -24.65
CA GLY A 63 -12.02 -15.67 -26.01
C GLY A 63 -12.38 -14.65 -27.10
N GLY A 64 -12.21 -15.04 -28.37
CA GLY A 64 -12.60 -14.18 -29.49
C GLY A 64 -14.12 -13.95 -29.54
N GLY A 65 -14.55 -12.69 -29.73
CA GLY A 65 -15.96 -12.31 -29.76
C GLY A 65 -16.23 -10.88 -29.29
N SER A 66 -17.52 -10.52 -29.31
CA SER A 66 -18.00 -9.27 -28.72
C SER A 66 -18.52 -9.53 -27.31
N HIS A 67 -18.03 -8.76 -26.36
CA HIS A 67 -18.35 -8.86 -24.93
C HIS A 67 -18.95 -7.56 -24.42
N ARG A 68 -19.87 -7.64 -23.47
CA ARG A 68 -20.54 -6.49 -22.84
C ARG A 68 -20.10 -6.35 -21.40
N VAL A 69 -19.51 -5.21 -21.04
CA VAL A 69 -19.32 -4.81 -19.64
C VAL A 69 -20.58 -4.09 -19.18
N THR A 70 -21.08 -4.47 -18.00
CA THR A 70 -22.11 -3.72 -17.27
C THR A 70 -21.53 -3.28 -15.94
N VAL A 71 -21.75 -2.02 -15.59
CA VAL A 71 -21.34 -1.42 -14.32
C VAL A 71 -22.59 -0.88 -13.66
N ASP A 72 -23.00 -1.50 -12.56
CA ASP A 72 -24.19 -1.15 -11.80
C ASP A 72 -23.78 -0.67 -10.42
N VAL A 73 -24.51 0.30 -9.86
CA VAL A 73 -24.39 0.60 -8.43
C VAL A 73 -24.90 -0.60 -7.64
N ASP A 74 -24.19 -1.00 -6.58
CA ASP A 74 -24.67 -1.97 -5.61
C ASP A 74 -25.09 -1.25 -4.33
N PRO A 75 -26.39 -0.95 -4.13
CA PRO A 75 -26.87 -0.25 -2.94
C PRO A 75 -26.68 -1.06 -1.66
N SER A 76 -26.56 -2.40 -1.75
CA SER A 76 -26.35 -3.24 -0.57
C SER A 76 -24.93 -3.13 -0.01
N GLN A 77 -24.00 -2.65 -0.83
CA GLN A 77 -22.58 -2.47 -0.49
C GLN A 77 -22.16 -0.99 -0.46
N SER A 78 -23.10 -0.05 -0.62
CA SER A 78 -22.86 1.39 -0.62
C SER A 78 -23.27 2.03 0.70
N SER A 79 -22.64 3.13 1.08
CA SER A 79 -23.03 3.85 2.30
C SER A 79 -24.45 4.43 2.17
N PRO A 80 -25.24 4.48 3.24
CA PRO A 80 -26.67 4.78 3.15
C PRO A 80 -27.00 6.24 2.81
N GLN A 81 -26.06 7.19 2.96
CA GLN A 81 -26.30 8.61 2.71
C GLN A 81 -25.49 9.20 1.54
N VAL A 82 -24.97 8.33 0.66
CA VAL A 82 -24.33 8.79 -0.58
C VAL A 82 -25.37 9.38 -1.54
N GLY A 83 -24.92 10.28 -2.41
CA GLY A 83 -25.71 10.88 -3.47
C GLY A 83 -25.71 10.05 -4.75
N ALA A 84 -25.99 10.71 -5.88
CA ALA A 84 -25.98 10.04 -7.17
C ALA A 84 -24.57 9.56 -7.55
N VAL A 85 -24.49 8.34 -8.08
CA VAL A 85 -23.27 7.80 -8.67
C VAL A 85 -23.28 8.08 -10.16
N ARG A 86 -22.17 8.62 -10.66
CA ARG A 86 -22.00 8.93 -12.08
C ARG A 86 -20.83 8.14 -12.64
N VAL A 87 -21.13 7.20 -13.54
CA VAL A 87 -20.14 6.52 -14.36
C VAL A 87 -20.01 7.31 -15.67
N ALA A 88 -18.96 8.12 -15.78
CA ALA A 88 -18.73 8.98 -16.93
C ALA A 88 -18.22 8.18 -18.14
N ARG A 89 -17.41 7.16 -17.89
CA ARG A 89 -16.81 6.32 -18.95
C ARG A 89 -16.42 4.94 -18.43
N VAL A 90 -16.49 3.95 -19.31
CA VAL A 90 -15.87 2.63 -19.14
C VAL A 90 -15.05 2.33 -20.38
N ASP A 91 -13.73 2.40 -20.25
CA ASP A 91 -12.79 2.00 -21.30
C ASP A 91 -12.29 0.59 -21.02
N VAL A 92 -12.16 -0.25 -22.05
CA VAL A 92 -11.64 -1.62 -21.91
C VAL A 92 -10.40 -1.79 -22.76
N THR A 93 -9.29 -2.11 -22.11
CA THR A 93 -8.04 -2.48 -22.76
C THR A 93 -7.95 -4.00 -22.87
N VAL A 94 -7.73 -4.51 -24.07
CA VAL A 94 -7.53 -5.93 -24.34
C VAL A 94 -6.03 -6.18 -24.51
N VAL A 95 -5.49 -7.07 -23.69
CA VAL A 95 -4.07 -7.42 -23.64
C VAL A 95 -3.88 -8.85 -24.14
N GLY A 96 -3.38 -8.98 -25.37
CA GLY A 96 -3.12 -10.29 -25.97
C GLY A 96 -1.77 -10.89 -25.54
N SER A 97 -1.60 -12.19 -25.78
CA SER A 97 -0.43 -12.98 -25.36
C SER A 97 0.94 -12.51 -25.87
N ARG A 98 0.98 -11.63 -26.89
CA ARG A 98 2.22 -11.02 -27.40
C ARG A 98 2.64 -9.78 -26.63
N ASN A 99 1.81 -9.26 -25.74
CA ASN A 99 2.17 -8.13 -24.88
C ASN A 99 3.13 -8.61 -23.78
N PRO A 100 4.27 -7.94 -23.53
CA PRO A 100 5.22 -8.34 -22.48
C PRO A 100 4.61 -8.41 -21.07
N GLY A 101 3.55 -7.65 -20.79
CA GLY A 101 2.82 -7.67 -19.52
C GLY A 101 1.72 -8.73 -19.43
N PHE A 102 1.44 -9.48 -20.50
CA PHE A 102 0.36 -10.46 -20.52
C PHE A 102 0.52 -11.52 -19.44
N GLU A 103 1.72 -12.06 -19.27
CA GLU A 103 1.96 -13.15 -18.32
C GLU A 103 1.72 -12.70 -16.87
N ALA A 104 2.14 -11.49 -16.50
CA ALA A 104 1.81 -10.92 -15.19
C ALA A 104 0.30 -10.72 -15.01
N LEU A 105 -0.37 -10.20 -16.03
CA LEU A 105 -1.82 -9.97 -15.96
C LEU A 105 -2.60 -11.28 -15.83
N ALA A 106 -2.24 -12.31 -16.61
CA ALA A 106 -2.92 -13.59 -16.65
C ALA A 106 -2.86 -14.39 -15.33
N HIS A 107 -1.88 -14.06 -14.47
CA HIS A 107 -1.69 -14.71 -13.17
C HIS A 107 -1.96 -13.80 -11.97
N ALA A 108 -2.46 -12.59 -12.20
CA ALA A 108 -2.82 -11.68 -11.12
C ALA A 108 -3.93 -12.27 -10.23
N PRO A 109 -3.81 -12.18 -8.90
CA PRO A 109 -4.80 -12.73 -7.98
C PRO A 109 -6.12 -11.97 -7.99
N ILE A 110 -7.21 -12.69 -7.69
CA ILE A 110 -8.52 -12.11 -7.40
C ILE A 110 -8.74 -12.22 -5.89
N LEU A 111 -8.89 -11.08 -5.23
CA LEU A 111 -8.99 -11.00 -3.77
C LEU A 111 -10.44 -10.92 -3.33
N HIS A 112 -10.87 -11.88 -2.53
CA HIS A 112 -12.16 -11.86 -1.85
C HIS A 112 -12.05 -11.12 -0.52
N ALA A 113 -13.05 -10.28 -0.26
CA ALA A 113 -13.09 -9.43 0.92
C ALA A 113 -13.10 -10.25 2.21
N ARG A 114 -12.52 -9.70 3.27
CA ARG A 114 -12.66 -10.23 4.61
C ARG A 114 -14.10 -10.07 5.09
N PRO A 115 -14.75 -11.10 5.67
CA PRO A 115 -16.19 -11.05 5.94
C PRO A 115 -16.66 -9.84 6.77
N ASN A 116 -15.88 -9.39 7.75
CA ASN A 116 -16.23 -8.28 8.65
C ASN A 116 -15.79 -6.90 8.13
N THR A 117 -15.29 -6.78 6.90
CA THR A 117 -15.00 -5.48 6.27
C THR A 117 -16.08 -5.08 5.25
N ILE A 118 -16.94 -6.02 4.87
CA ILE A 118 -18.07 -5.81 3.96
C ILE A 118 -19.04 -4.79 4.57
N GLY A 119 -19.24 -3.67 3.87
CA GLY A 119 -20.09 -2.57 4.35
C GLY A 119 -19.47 -1.71 5.46
N HIS A 120 -18.20 -1.94 5.83
CA HIS A 120 -17.49 -1.19 6.86
C HIS A 120 -16.44 -0.21 6.29
N PHE A 121 -16.21 -0.25 4.97
CA PHE A 121 -15.36 0.70 4.24
C PHE A 121 -13.93 0.77 4.79
N THR A 122 -13.37 -0.40 5.11
CA THR A 122 -11.99 -0.59 5.55
C THR A 122 -11.36 -1.78 4.84
N ASP A 123 -10.03 -1.87 4.88
CA ASP A 123 -9.22 -2.90 4.22
C ASP A 123 -9.62 -3.08 2.74
N VAL A 124 -9.96 -2.00 2.05
CA VAL A 124 -10.31 -2.06 0.63
C VAL A 124 -9.02 -2.17 -0.19
N PRO A 125 -8.85 -3.17 -1.07
CA PRO A 125 -7.74 -3.21 -2.02
C PRO A 125 -7.78 -1.99 -2.94
N LEU A 126 -6.83 -1.07 -2.76
CA LEU A 126 -6.75 0.18 -3.50
C LEU A 126 -5.95 0.02 -4.79
N LEU A 127 -4.79 -0.62 -4.67
CA LEU A 127 -3.83 -0.81 -5.75
C LEU A 127 -3.25 -2.22 -5.67
N MET A 128 -2.96 -2.81 -6.81
CA MET A 128 -2.14 -4.01 -6.91
C MET A 128 -0.94 -3.67 -7.79
N TRP A 129 0.24 -4.13 -7.41
CA TRP A 129 1.39 -4.08 -8.28
C TRP A 129 2.07 -5.44 -8.33
N TYR A 130 2.96 -5.59 -9.31
CA TYR A 130 3.83 -6.74 -9.39
C TYR A 130 5.29 -6.35 -9.64
N GLU A 131 6.17 -7.16 -9.07
CA GLU A 131 7.59 -7.20 -9.41
C GLU A 131 7.84 -8.42 -10.29
N ALA A 132 8.73 -8.29 -11.27
CA ALA A 132 9.09 -9.37 -12.18
C ALA A 132 10.61 -9.51 -12.23
N THR A 133 11.12 -10.66 -11.79
CA THR A 133 12.55 -10.88 -11.58
C THR A 133 13.00 -12.15 -12.30
N PRO A 134 14.10 -12.14 -13.07
CA PRO A 134 14.67 -13.35 -13.64
C PRO A 134 15.04 -14.35 -12.54
N THR A 135 14.81 -15.65 -12.79
CA THR A 135 15.31 -16.75 -11.95
C THR A 135 16.26 -17.62 -12.78
N PRO A 136 17.08 -18.49 -12.16
CA PRO A 136 17.91 -19.43 -12.91
C PRO A 136 17.15 -20.37 -13.86
N HIS A 137 15.83 -20.50 -13.68
CA HIS A 137 14.99 -21.43 -14.42
C HIS A 137 13.89 -20.74 -15.25
N GLY A 138 13.84 -19.41 -15.25
CA GLY A 138 12.84 -18.62 -15.94
C GLY A 138 12.65 -17.26 -15.28
N ARG A 139 11.46 -17.01 -14.74
CA ARG A 139 11.08 -15.72 -14.16
C ARG A 139 10.08 -15.89 -13.03
N SER A 140 10.22 -15.08 -11.99
CA SER A 140 9.25 -14.97 -10.90
C SER A 140 8.43 -13.70 -11.02
N TYR A 141 7.19 -13.79 -10.54
CA TYR A 141 6.32 -12.65 -10.31
C TYR A 141 5.87 -12.62 -8.87
N ARG A 142 5.91 -11.45 -8.25
CA ARG A 142 5.40 -11.23 -6.90
C ARG A 142 4.37 -10.13 -6.94
N TYR A 143 3.15 -10.44 -6.51
CA TYR A 143 2.03 -9.52 -6.46
C TYR A 143 1.83 -9.05 -5.03
N SER A 144 1.64 -7.76 -4.89
CA SER A 144 1.37 -7.13 -3.61
C SER A 144 0.26 -6.10 -3.75
N VAL A 145 -0.40 -5.80 -2.64
CA VAL A 145 -1.58 -4.94 -2.61
C VAL A 145 -1.43 -3.87 -1.54
N VAL A 146 -1.86 -2.66 -1.89
CA VAL A 146 -2.08 -1.57 -0.94
C VAL A 146 -3.54 -1.63 -0.51
N PHE A 147 -3.79 -1.95 0.76
CA PHE A 147 -5.12 -1.89 1.39
C PHE A 147 -5.34 -0.51 2.02
N SER A 148 -6.59 -0.07 2.14
CA SER A 148 -6.90 1.27 2.67
C SER A 148 -6.47 1.47 4.13
N ASN A 149 -6.41 0.39 4.90
CA ASN A 149 -6.06 0.37 6.32
C ASN A 149 -5.28 -0.90 6.70
N GLU A 150 -4.76 -0.91 7.92
CA GLU A 150 -4.51 -2.12 8.73
C GLU A 150 -5.45 -2.06 9.94
N ASP A 151 -6.52 -2.85 9.93
CA ASP A 151 -7.54 -2.85 10.99
C ASP A 151 -7.01 -3.33 12.34
N GLY A 152 -5.94 -4.13 12.35
CA GLY A 152 -5.37 -4.67 13.58
C GLY A 152 -4.04 -5.38 13.37
N GLY A 153 -3.42 -5.80 14.48
CA GLY A 153 -2.06 -6.38 14.48
C GLY A 153 -1.00 -5.37 14.88
N THR A 154 -0.96 -4.22 14.21
CA THR A 154 -0.02 -3.13 14.50
C THR A 154 -0.75 -1.85 14.90
N ALA A 155 -0.29 -1.20 15.98
CA ALA A 155 -0.84 0.07 16.42
C ALA A 155 -0.55 1.21 15.40
N THR A 156 -1.53 2.09 15.15
CA THR A 156 -1.47 3.17 14.15
C THR A 156 -0.23 4.06 14.25
N ASP A 157 0.19 4.41 15.46
CA ASP A 157 1.37 5.24 15.69
C ASP A 157 2.67 4.50 15.42
N ARG A 158 2.72 3.19 15.69
CA ARG A 158 3.80 2.31 15.25
C ARG A 158 3.85 2.20 13.72
N LEU A 159 2.68 2.14 13.07
CA LEU A 159 2.59 2.10 11.62
C LEU A 159 3.24 3.33 10.97
N MET A 160 2.91 4.51 11.49
CA MET A 160 3.53 5.76 11.06
C MET A 160 5.04 5.79 11.31
N ALA A 161 5.51 5.35 12.48
CA ALA A 161 6.95 5.39 12.80
C ALA A 161 7.80 4.47 11.91
N THR A 162 7.34 3.24 11.63
CA THR A 162 8.14 2.17 11.02
C THR A 162 7.89 1.97 9.51
N TRP A 163 6.72 2.41 9.02
CA TRP A 163 6.32 2.31 7.60
C TRP A 163 5.84 3.62 7.00
N GLY A 164 5.53 4.64 7.81
CA GLY A 164 5.17 5.98 7.31
C GLY A 164 3.82 6.03 6.61
N ARG A 165 2.89 5.15 6.99
CA ARG A 165 1.54 5.01 6.43
C ARG A 165 0.65 4.28 7.40
N THR A 166 -0.67 4.38 7.20
CA THR A 166 -1.69 3.56 7.88
C THR A 166 -2.38 2.57 6.94
N THR A 167 -2.26 2.76 5.61
CA THR A 167 -2.57 1.70 4.64
C THR A 167 -1.73 0.47 4.96
N ASP A 168 -2.30 -0.72 4.82
CA ASP A 168 -1.50 -1.93 4.83
C ASP A 168 -0.90 -2.20 3.44
N ILE A 169 0.29 -2.77 3.40
CA ILE A 169 0.96 -3.13 2.15
C ILE A 169 1.48 -4.54 2.30
N GLU A 170 0.82 -5.48 1.63
CA GLU A 170 1.07 -6.90 1.79
C GLU A 170 1.41 -7.60 0.49
N PHE A 171 2.37 -8.51 0.57
CA PHE A 171 2.60 -9.47 -0.49
C PHE A 171 1.49 -10.52 -0.40
N VAL A 172 0.74 -10.71 -1.48
CA VAL A 172 -0.42 -11.61 -1.47
C VAL A 172 -0.13 -12.90 -2.19
N TYR A 173 0.55 -12.86 -3.33
CA TYR A 173 0.72 -14.03 -4.20
C TYR A 173 2.03 -13.96 -4.98
N GLY A 174 2.66 -15.10 -5.23
CA GLY A 174 3.89 -15.22 -5.99
C GLY A 174 3.94 -16.49 -6.82
N ILE A 175 4.57 -16.40 -7.99
CA ILE A 175 4.75 -17.52 -8.89
C ILE A 175 6.16 -17.57 -9.47
N GLU A 176 6.57 -18.76 -9.87
CA GLU A 176 7.70 -18.97 -10.78
C GLU A 176 7.21 -19.65 -12.06
N ILE A 177 7.62 -19.11 -13.20
CA ILE A 177 7.35 -19.65 -14.53
C ILE A 177 8.69 -20.02 -15.16
N ASP A 178 8.79 -21.22 -15.71
CA ASP A 178 10.01 -21.67 -16.37
C ASP A 178 10.20 -21.08 -17.78
N GLU A 179 11.36 -21.31 -18.38
CA GLU A 179 11.67 -20.86 -19.75
C GLU A 179 10.70 -21.41 -20.83
N ALA A 180 10.00 -22.51 -20.55
CA ALA A 180 8.98 -23.07 -21.45
C ALA A 180 7.58 -22.46 -21.23
N GLY A 181 7.45 -21.47 -20.35
CA GLY A 181 6.18 -20.82 -20.01
C GLY A 181 5.29 -21.66 -19.10
N ARG A 182 5.84 -22.65 -18.38
CA ARG A 182 5.08 -23.49 -17.46
C ARG A 182 5.18 -22.94 -16.05
N LEU A 183 4.05 -22.90 -15.36
CA LEU A 183 3.99 -22.57 -13.94
C LEU A 183 4.68 -23.68 -13.12
N VAL A 184 5.71 -23.30 -12.36
CA VAL A 184 6.57 -24.20 -11.56
C VAL A 184 6.14 -24.21 -10.10
N SER A 185 5.83 -23.04 -9.56
CA SER A 185 5.44 -22.87 -8.16
C SER A 185 4.47 -21.71 -8.01
N GLU A 186 3.67 -21.81 -6.96
CA GLU A 186 2.71 -20.81 -6.53
C GLU A 186 2.75 -20.74 -5.00
N GLU A 187 2.81 -19.54 -4.45
CA GLU A 187 2.82 -19.29 -3.01
C GLU A 187 2.04 -18.03 -2.66
N PHE A 188 1.55 -17.97 -1.42
CA PHE A 188 0.88 -16.80 -0.85
C PHE A 188 1.37 -16.56 0.57
N GLN A 189 1.11 -15.38 1.12
CA GLN A 189 1.43 -15.08 2.51
C GLN A 189 0.20 -15.27 3.40
N GLY A 190 0.24 -16.36 4.17
CA GLY A 190 -0.81 -16.73 5.10
C GLY A 190 -0.71 -16.04 6.47
N PRO A 191 -1.65 -16.36 7.38
CA PRO A 191 -1.66 -15.82 8.74
C PRO A 191 -0.30 -15.93 9.44
N ASN A 192 0.05 -14.91 10.23
CA ASN A 192 1.37 -14.75 10.85
C ASN A 192 2.53 -14.57 9.86
N HIS A 193 2.25 -14.05 8.66
CA HIS A 193 3.24 -13.79 7.61
C HIS A 193 3.94 -15.06 7.08
N VAL A 194 3.27 -16.21 7.14
CA VAL A 194 3.85 -17.51 6.74
C VAL A 194 3.69 -17.73 5.24
N MET A 195 4.82 -17.81 4.54
CA MET A 195 4.84 -18.21 3.13
C MET A 195 4.31 -19.63 2.96
N THR A 196 3.22 -19.77 2.21
CA THR A 196 2.44 -20.99 2.10
C THR A 196 2.23 -21.36 0.63
N PRO A 197 2.45 -22.63 0.22
CA PRO A 197 2.15 -23.06 -1.14
C PRO A 197 0.66 -22.91 -1.46
N PHE A 198 0.33 -22.32 -2.62
CA PHE A 198 -1.05 -22.17 -3.05
C PHE A 198 -1.63 -23.52 -3.50
N ARG A 199 -2.82 -23.87 -3.00
CA ARG A 199 -3.56 -25.10 -3.38
C ARG A 199 -5.03 -24.82 -3.69
N GLY A 200 -5.37 -23.55 -3.85
CA GLY A 200 -6.72 -23.07 -4.10
C GLY A 200 -7.18 -23.28 -5.54
N ARG A 201 -8.29 -22.62 -5.86
CA ARG A 201 -8.86 -22.64 -7.21
C ARG A 201 -8.41 -21.42 -8.00
N HIS A 202 -8.39 -21.56 -9.32
CA HIS A 202 -8.23 -20.45 -10.24
C HIS A 202 -9.52 -20.15 -11.00
N GLU A 203 -9.73 -18.88 -11.34
CA GLU A 203 -10.59 -18.48 -12.44
C GLU A 203 -9.70 -18.25 -13.68
N ALA A 204 -9.79 -19.15 -14.66
CA ALA A 204 -8.76 -19.26 -15.70
C ALA A 204 -7.37 -19.51 -15.08
N SER A 205 -6.47 -18.51 -15.10
CA SER A 205 -5.13 -18.59 -14.51
C SER A 205 -4.97 -17.66 -13.29
N HIS A 206 -6.03 -16.94 -12.91
CA HIS A 206 -6.04 -16.06 -11.75
C HIS A 206 -6.34 -16.85 -10.48
N PRO A 207 -5.44 -16.91 -9.49
CA PRO A 207 -5.75 -17.57 -8.22
C PRO A 207 -6.85 -16.80 -7.49
N LEU A 208 -7.72 -17.55 -6.81
CA LEU A 208 -8.72 -17.00 -5.90
C LEU A 208 -8.16 -17.02 -4.49
N GLU A 209 -8.09 -15.85 -3.86
CA GLU A 209 -7.59 -15.68 -2.50
C GLU A 209 -8.62 -14.94 -1.65
N TRP A 210 -8.62 -15.20 -0.34
CA TRP A 210 -9.49 -14.55 0.64
C TRP A 210 -8.64 -13.84 1.67
N THR A 211 -8.91 -12.57 1.92
CA THR A 211 -8.33 -11.88 3.08
C THR A 211 -8.93 -12.46 4.37
N VAL A 212 -8.08 -12.89 5.30
CA VAL A 212 -8.49 -13.66 6.48
C VAL A 212 -8.00 -13.12 7.83
N THR A 213 -7.13 -12.11 7.85
CA THR A 213 -6.66 -11.47 9.09
C THR A 213 -6.91 -9.96 9.10
N ASP A 214 -6.83 -9.35 10.29
CA ASP A 214 -6.95 -7.89 10.47
C ASP A 214 -5.76 -7.11 9.88
N ASN A 215 -4.65 -7.78 9.61
CA ASN A 215 -3.47 -7.28 8.90
C ASN A 215 -3.35 -7.89 7.50
N ASN A 216 -4.50 -8.05 6.84
CA ASN A 216 -4.66 -8.35 5.41
C ASN A 216 -3.94 -9.56 4.81
N MET A 217 -3.54 -10.54 5.63
CA MET A 217 -3.02 -11.81 5.14
C MET A 217 -4.12 -12.62 4.45
N VAL A 218 -3.70 -13.48 3.52
CA VAL A 218 -4.62 -14.19 2.63
C VAL A 218 -4.67 -15.69 2.88
N SER A 219 -5.69 -16.33 2.32
CA SER A 219 -5.87 -17.77 2.26
C SER A 219 -6.32 -18.19 0.87
N ASP A 220 -5.96 -19.40 0.46
CA ASP A 220 -6.37 -19.99 -0.83
C ASP A 220 -7.77 -20.62 -0.81
N HIS A 221 -8.51 -20.43 0.29
CA HIS A 221 -9.89 -20.88 0.46
C HIS A 221 -10.72 -19.92 1.32
N GLY A 222 -12.03 -19.89 1.07
CA GLY A 222 -12.99 -19.09 1.82
C GLY A 222 -14.37 -19.10 1.17
N THR A 223 -15.30 -18.35 1.77
CA THR A 223 -16.72 -18.36 1.38
C THR A 223 -17.25 -16.99 0.95
N THR A 224 -16.56 -15.89 1.29
CA THR A 224 -16.95 -14.55 0.83
C THR A 224 -17.00 -14.51 -0.69
N THR A 225 -17.99 -13.83 -1.26
CA THR A 225 -18.17 -13.68 -2.72
C THR A 225 -17.87 -12.26 -3.21
N MET A 226 -17.98 -11.24 -2.35
CA MET A 226 -17.52 -9.90 -2.66
C MET A 226 -16.01 -9.96 -2.90
N ARG A 227 -15.56 -9.46 -4.06
CA ARG A 227 -14.19 -9.60 -4.53
C ARG A 227 -13.75 -8.37 -5.28
N TYR A 228 -12.46 -8.12 -5.23
CA TYR A 228 -11.74 -7.02 -5.82
C TYR A 228 -10.65 -7.59 -6.73
N ALA A 229 -10.42 -6.94 -7.86
CA ALA A 229 -9.36 -7.30 -8.77
C ALA A 229 -8.74 -6.02 -9.34
N PRO A 230 -8.04 -5.19 -8.53
CA PRO A 230 -7.29 -4.06 -9.06
C PRO A 230 -6.37 -4.56 -10.17
N ALA A 231 -6.33 -3.86 -11.30
CA ALA A 231 -5.44 -4.24 -12.38
C ALA A 231 -3.98 -4.04 -11.92
N PRO A 232 -3.11 -5.07 -11.97
CA PRO A 232 -1.76 -4.94 -11.43
C PRO A 232 -0.89 -4.10 -12.35
N GLU A 233 -0.11 -3.21 -11.76
CA GLU A 233 0.91 -2.41 -12.45
C GLU A 233 2.33 -2.91 -12.16
N ARG A 234 3.25 -2.77 -13.12
CA ARG A 234 4.63 -3.19 -12.91
C ARG A 234 5.39 -2.14 -12.13
N PHE A 235 6.06 -2.54 -11.05
CA PHE A 235 7.00 -1.68 -10.34
C PHE A 235 8.40 -2.31 -10.29
N ASP A 236 9.40 -1.43 -10.30
CA ASP A 236 10.79 -1.75 -9.96
C ASP A 236 11.08 -1.08 -8.63
N LEU A 237 11.33 -1.89 -7.60
CA LEU A 237 11.61 -1.42 -6.25
C LEU A 237 13.11 -1.36 -5.95
N THR A 238 13.95 -1.46 -6.97
CA THR A 238 15.40 -1.28 -6.82
C THR A 238 15.70 0.09 -6.21
N ASP A 239 16.38 0.08 -5.07
CA ASP A 239 16.77 1.26 -4.31
C ASP A 239 15.63 2.20 -3.86
N VAL A 240 14.39 1.72 -3.77
CA VAL A 240 13.24 2.47 -3.25
C VAL A 240 12.37 1.62 -2.32
N SER A 241 11.55 2.26 -1.49
CA SER A 241 10.62 1.53 -0.62
C SER A 241 9.33 1.15 -1.37
N ARG A 242 8.56 0.21 -0.82
CA ARG A 242 7.27 -0.21 -1.42
C ARG A 242 6.28 0.94 -1.51
N GLU A 243 6.41 1.94 -0.65
CA GLU A 243 5.57 3.12 -0.60
C GLU A 243 5.69 4.03 -1.84
N VAL A 244 6.66 3.79 -2.74
CA VAL A 244 6.71 4.46 -4.05
C VAL A 244 5.48 4.18 -4.93
N VAL A 245 4.79 3.05 -4.71
CA VAL A 245 3.50 2.74 -5.36
C VAL A 245 2.44 3.76 -4.94
N MET A 246 2.41 4.13 -3.65
CA MET A 246 1.54 5.22 -3.17
C MET A 246 1.96 6.59 -3.72
N ASP A 247 3.25 6.82 -3.94
CA ASP A 247 3.73 8.08 -4.53
C ASP A 247 3.28 8.27 -5.98
N ALA A 248 3.22 7.18 -6.75
CA ALA A 248 2.67 7.18 -8.10
C ALA A 248 1.13 7.40 -8.11
N HIS A 249 0.47 7.06 -7.00
CA HIS A 249 -0.97 7.16 -6.80
C HIS A 249 -1.29 7.95 -5.53
N PRO A 250 -0.96 9.26 -5.50
CA PRO A 250 -0.91 10.05 -4.26
C PRO A 250 -2.26 10.18 -3.54
N TRP A 251 -3.37 9.90 -4.24
CA TRP A 251 -4.70 9.85 -3.66
C TRP A 251 -4.84 8.80 -2.55
N THR A 252 -3.98 7.78 -2.51
CA THR A 252 -3.93 6.76 -1.45
C THR A 252 -3.61 7.35 -0.07
N TYR A 253 -2.77 8.40 0.00
CA TYR A 253 -2.50 9.13 1.25
C TYR A 253 -3.73 9.86 1.79
N ARG A 254 -4.56 10.40 0.88
CA ARG A 254 -5.82 11.04 1.25
C ARG A 254 -6.83 10.04 1.78
N VAL A 255 -7.00 8.91 1.08
CA VAL A 255 -7.91 7.83 1.49
C VAL A 255 -7.55 7.33 2.89
N SER A 256 -6.27 6.99 3.12
CA SER A 256 -5.83 6.47 4.42
C SER A 256 -5.94 7.51 5.54
N THR A 257 -5.66 8.78 5.25
CA THR A 257 -5.86 9.88 6.23
C THR A 257 -7.34 10.03 6.59
N GLN A 258 -8.22 10.09 5.59
CA GLN A 258 -9.65 10.22 5.78
C GLN A 258 -10.21 9.04 6.59
N GLU A 259 -9.71 7.84 6.36
CA GLU A 259 -10.06 6.65 7.13
C GLU A 259 -9.72 6.79 8.61
N MET A 260 -8.50 7.24 8.93
CA MET A 260 -8.08 7.47 10.32
C MET A 260 -8.93 8.53 11.02
N MET A 261 -9.37 9.56 10.28
CA MET A 261 -10.30 10.56 10.79
C MET A 261 -11.66 9.94 11.11
N ARG A 262 -12.23 9.17 10.17
CA ARG A 262 -13.53 8.51 10.32
C ARG A 262 -13.54 7.51 11.47
N GLU A 263 -12.44 6.78 11.66
CA GLU A 263 -12.28 5.78 12.72
C GLU A 263 -11.93 6.39 14.09
N GLY A 264 -11.79 7.72 14.19
CA GLY A 264 -11.45 8.38 15.45
C GLY A 264 -10.03 8.10 15.93
N LYS A 265 -9.10 7.77 15.02
CA LYS A 265 -7.69 7.49 15.31
C LYS A 265 -6.81 8.75 15.34
N ILE A 266 -7.40 9.93 15.10
CA ILE A 266 -6.72 11.23 15.20
C ILE A 266 -6.96 11.87 16.57
N ALA A 267 -5.87 12.21 17.27
CA ALA A 267 -5.90 12.90 18.56
C ALA A 267 -4.98 14.14 18.52
N VAL A 268 -5.17 15.12 19.41
CA VAL A 268 -4.41 16.39 19.35
C VAL A 268 -2.92 16.17 19.58
N ASP A 269 -2.53 15.56 20.70
CA ASP A 269 -1.12 15.27 21.04
C ASP A 269 -1.02 13.91 21.73
N PRO A 270 -1.24 12.80 21.00
CA PRO A 270 -1.28 11.48 21.60
C PRO A 270 0.10 11.03 22.11
N PRO A 271 0.19 10.41 23.29
CA PRO A 271 1.45 9.82 23.76
C PRO A 271 1.86 8.65 22.84
N PRO A 272 3.17 8.35 22.74
CA PRO A 272 3.64 7.21 21.95
C PRO A 272 3.13 5.90 22.57
N GLY A 273 2.73 4.95 21.74
CA GLY A 273 2.15 3.66 22.14
C GLY A 273 0.66 3.74 22.48
N SER A 274 -0.04 4.81 22.09
CA SER A 274 -1.47 4.96 22.35
C SER A 274 -2.36 4.34 21.26
N GLY A 275 -1.78 3.99 20.10
CA GLY A 275 -2.55 3.52 18.95
C GLY A 275 -3.28 4.62 18.18
N THR A 276 -3.07 5.89 18.54
CA THR A 276 -3.64 7.07 17.86
C THR A 276 -2.52 8.02 17.41
N ILE A 277 -2.80 8.84 16.41
CA ILE A 277 -1.82 9.73 15.77
C ILE A 277 -2.30 11.20 15.79
N PRO A 278 -1.39 12.19 15.78
CA PRO A 278 -1.77 13.57 15.51
C PRO A 278 -2.26 13.76 14.07
N ASP A 279 -2.78 14.95 13.79
CA ASP A 279 -3.15 15.37 12.43
C ASP A 279 -2.05 14.98 11.42
N PRO A 280 -2.36 14.21 10.35
CA PRO A 280 -1.40 13.75 9.37
C PRO A 280 -0.59 14.85 8.68
N HIS A 281 -1.09 16.09 8.61
CA HIS A 281 -0.31 17.24 8.10
C HIS A 281 0.93 17.55 8.93
N ARG A 282 0.94 17.15 10.21
CA ARG A 282 2.06 17.40 11.13
C ARG A 282 3.19 16.40 11.00
N TYR A 283 3.06 15.41 10.12
CA TYR A 283 4.10 14.41 9.92
C TYR A 283 5.12 14.83 8.87
N VAL A 284 6.39 14.57 9.19
CA VAL A 284 7.48 14.55 8.21
C VAL A 284 7.76 13.10 7.83
N PHE A 285 7.56 12.77 6.57
CA PHE A 285 7.81 11.46 5.99
C PHE A 285 9.23 11.40 5.46
N VAL A 286 9.92 10.28 5.70
CA VAL A 286 11.28 10.04 5.25
C VAL A 286 11.34 8.68 4.57
N GLU A 287 11.85 8.66 3.34
CA GLU A 287 12.34 7.44 2.71
C GLU A 287 13.87 7.41 2.74
N ALA A 288 14.43 6.33 3.29
CA ALA A 288 15.87 6.14 3.35
C ALA A 288 16.23 4.66 3.11
N CYS A 289 17.47 4.41 2.74
CA CYS A 289 18.00 3.07 2.51
C CYS A 289 19.13 2.76 3.48
N SER A 290 19.11 1.57 4.06
CA SER A 290 20.13 1.15 5.01
C SER A 290 20.48 -0.33 4.93
N GLU A 291 21.70 -0.64 5.31
CA GLU A 291 22.17 -2.00 5.60
C GLU A 291 22.22 -2.15 7.12
N LEU A 292 21.51 -3.15 7.66
CA LEU A 292 21.46 -3.48 9.07
C LEU A 292 21.96 -4.92 9.28
N ALA A 293 22.79 -5.11 10.30
CA ALA A 293 23.19 -6.42 10.81
C ALA A 293 23.08 -6.38 12.34
N GLY A 294 22.16 -7.15 12.92
CA GLY A 294 22.00 -7.26 14.38
C GLY A 294 21.67 -5.96 15.13
N VAL A 295 21.04 -5.00 14.46
CA VAL A 295 20.77 -3.66 15.00
C VAL A 295 19.40 -3.15 14.57
N ARG A 296 18.86 -2.23 15.36
CA ARG A 296 17.66 -1.46 15.02
C ARG A 296 18.05 -0.03 14.66
N LEU A 297 17.29 0.59 13.75
CA LEU A 297 17.51 1.96 13.28
C LEU A 297 16.34 2.85 13.69
N SER A 298 16.63 4.06 14.17
CA SER A 298 15.66 5.15 14.18
C SER A 298 16.21 6.37 13.46
N PHE A 299 15.32 7.25 13.04
CA PHE A 299 15.68 8.53 12.45
C PHE A 299 14.92 9.64 13.16
N GLY A 300 15.39 10.88 13.02
CA GLY A 300 14.72 12.04 13.58
C GLY A 300 14.90 13.26 12.70
N VAL A 301 14.02 14.23 12.84
CA VAL A 301 14.04 15.48 12.10
C VAL A 301 14.19 16.66 13.05
N ARG A 302 14.90 17.69 12.62
CA ARG A 302 15.03 18.93 13.37
C ARG A 302 14.04 19.95 12.84
N ALA A 303 13.26 20.54 13.75
CA ALA A 303 12.31 21.62 13.44
C ALA A 303 12.37 22.69 14.53
N THR A 304 12.02 23.92 14.18
CA THR A 304 11.92 25.03 15.14
C THR A 304 10.52 25.10 15.72
N THR A 305 10.43 25.17 17.05
CA THR A 305 9.19 25.38 17.80
C THR A 305 9.24 26.71 18.55
N ALA A 306 8.21 27.02 19.34
CA ALA A 306 8.22 28.16 20.26
C ALA A 306 9.36 28.08 21.30
N GLN A 307 9.92 26.89 21.55
CA GLN A 307 11.02 26.65 22.47
C GLN A 307 12.40 26.64 21.77
N GLY A 308 12.45 26.93 20.46
CA GLY A 308 13.67 26.92 19.66
C GLY A 308 13.81 25.66 18.79
N ALA A 309 15.01 25.45 18.22
CA ALA A 309 15.29 24.29 17.38
C ALA A 309 15.37 23.01 18.24
N GLN A 310 14.57 22.01 17.88
CA GLN A 310 14.44 20.75 18.61
C GLN A 310 14.47 19.56 17.65
N TRP A 311 14.91 18.41 18.16
CA TRP A 311 14.90 17.14 17.44
C TRP A 311 13.68 16.31 17.86
N PHE A 312 13.03 15.71 16.87
CA PHE A 312 11.91 14.78 17.04
C PHE A 312 12.29 13.45 16.39
N ASP A 313 12.26 12.35 17.14
CA ASP A 313 12.65 11.03 16.65
C ASP A 313 11.41 10.18 16.29
N SER A 314 11.55 9.34 15.27
CA SER A 314 10.52 8.43 14.77
C SER A 314 10.12 7.40 15.82
N ASP A 315 11.08 6.93 16.63
CA ASP A 315 10.83 5.89 17.63
C ASP A 315 10.13 6.41 18.89
N ARG A 316 10.16 7.73 19.15
CA ARG A 316 9.50 8.38 20.29
C ARG A 316 9.80 7.66 21.63
N GLY A 317 10.99 7.07 21.76
CA GLY A 317 11.42 6.30 22.93
C GLY A 317 10.85 4.88 23.05
N ARG A 318 10.21 4.34 22.01
CA ARG A 318 9.63 2.99 21.94
C ARG A 318 10.52 2.07 21.11
N ASP A 319 10.96 0.97 21.69
CA ASP A 319 11.84 -0.01 21.03
C ASP A 319 11.18 -0.64 19.79
N GLU A 320 9.87 -0.88 19.89
CA GLU A 320 9.04 -1.51 18.86
C GLU A 320 8.76 -0.61 17.64
N PHE A 321 9.09 0.70 17.73
CA PHE A 321 8.96 1.66 16.63
C PHE A 321 10.23 1.77 15.78
N ARG A 322 11.29 1.06 16.18
CA ARG A 322 12.57 1.07 15.46
C ARG A 322 12.54 0.10 14.29
N ILE A 323 13.21 0.49 13.22
CA ILE A 323 13.29 -0.27 11.99
C ILE A 323 14.30 -1.40 12.14
N VAL A 324 13.90 -2.62 11.75
CA VAL A 324 14.69 -3.86 11.89
C VAL A 324 14.90 -4.58 10.56
N ARG A 325 14.87 -3.83 9.45
CA ARG A 325 15.04 -4.37 8.08
C ARG A 325 16.05 -3.56 7.27
N SER A 326 16.87 -4.27 6.51
CA SER A 326 17.72 -3.68 5.47
C SER A 326 16.92 -3.29 4.24
N GLY A 327 17.56 -2.58 3.32
CA GLY A 327 16.94 -2.03 2.12
C GLY A 327 16.33 -0.66 2.38
N CYS A 328 15.47 -0.24 1.47
CA CYS A 328 14.80 1.05 1.56
C CYS A 328 13.50 0.93 2.38
N PHE A 329 13.31 1.89 3.28
CA PHE A 329 12.16 1.96 4.17
C PHE A 329 11.55 3.36 4.10
N ARG A 330 10.27 3.44 4.48
CA ARG A 330 9.60 4.69 4.79
C ARG A 330 9.21 4.72 6.27
N GLY A 331 9.23 5.90 6.86
CA GLY A 331 8.74 6.18 8.20
C GLY A 331 8.28 7.62 8.29
N ALA A 332 7.62 7.98 9.39
CA ALA A 332 7.17 9.35 9.61
C ALA A 332 7.38 9.81 11.05
N VAL A 333 7.73 11.09 11.22
CA VAL A 333 7.93 11.74 12.52
C VAL A 333 6.82 12.78 12.76
N PRO A 334 6.03 12.66 13.83
CA PRO A 334 5.05 13.68 14.17
C PRO A 334 5.74 14.91 14.78
N LEU A 335 5.40 16.10 14.29
CA LEU A 335 5.84 17.37 14.86
C LEU A 335 4.76 17.98 15.78
N PRO A 336 5.14 18.79 16.79
CA PRO A 336 4.19 19.57 17.56
C PRO A 336 3.48 20.61 16.67
N ALA A 337 2.28 21.03 17.09
CA ALA A 337 1.55 22.08 16.39
C ALA A 337 2.37 23.36 16.29
N GLY A 338 2.39 23.98 15.11
CA GLY A 338 3.15 25.21 14.85
C GLY A 338 4.66 25.03 14.65
N ALA A 339 5.17 23.78 14.61
CA ALA A 339 6.56 23.53 14.22
C ALA A 339 6.84 24.00 12.79
N SER A 340 8.05 24.50 12.55
CA SER A 340 8.53 24.85 11.21
C SER A 340 8.69 23.61 10.33
N ALA A 341 8.88 23.84 9.02
CA ALA A 341 9.42 22.81 8.15
C ALA A 341 10.76 22.27 8.70
N PRO A 342 11.04 20.96 8.54
CA PRO A 342 12.28 20.37 8.99
C PRO A 342 13.47 20.90 8.19
N ASP A 343 14.64 21.04 8.84
CA ASP A 343 15.87 21.56 8.22
C ASP A 343 17.08 20.62 8.34
N ALA A 344 16.92 19.49 9.02
CA ALA A 344 17.93 18.45 9.12
C ALA A 344 17.28 17.10 9.45
N ILE A 345 17.99 16.02 9.13
CA ILE A 345 17.67 14.65 9.52
C ILE A 345 18.83 14.04 10.31
N ARG A 346 18.54 13.14 11.24
CA ARG A 346 19.54 12.34 11.95
C ARG A 346 19.17 10.87 11.96
N PHE A 347 20.18 10.02 12.15
CA PHE A 347 20.01 8.58 12.30
C PHE A 347 20.71 8.08 13.57
N ARG A 348 20.13 7.05 14.21
CA ARG A 348 20.64 6.39 15.42
C ARG A 348 20.53 4.87 15.29
N ALA A 349 21.56 4.17 15.77
CA ALA A 349 21.54 2.71 15.86
C ALA A 349 21.35 2.26 17.31
N TRP A 350 20.59 1.18 17.46
CA TRP A 350 20.24 0.59 18.74
C TRP A 350 20.50 -0.91 18.72
N PRO A 351 20.83 -1.52 19.85
CA PRO A 351 21.00 -2.97 19.95
C PRO A 351 19.68 -3.67 19.64
N GLN A 352 19.78 -4.79 18.94
CA GLN A 352 18.69 -5.73 18.79
C GLN A 352 18.92 -6.86 19.80
N PRO A 353 18.09 -6.99 20.87
CA PRO A 353 18.33 -7.91 21.99
C PRO A 353 18.58 -9.37 21.58
N ASP A 354 17.88 -9.84 20.54
CA ASP A 354 17.95 -11.24 20.07
C ASP A 354 18.77 -11.40 18.77
N ALA A 355 19.64 -10.43 18.47
CA ALA A 355 20.53 -10.52 17.31
C ALA A 355 21.46 -11.72 17.39
N LYS A 356 21.58 -12.46 16.29
CA LYS A 356 22.53 -13.59 16.16
C LYS A 356 23.86 -13.16 15.54
N GLU A 357 23.89 -11.95 15.00
CA GLU A 357 25.04 -11.34 14.35
C GLU A 357 26.13 -11.06 15.37
N ARG A 358 27.36 -11.51 15.06
CA ARG A 358 28.52 -11.33 15.94
C ARG A 358 29.08 -9.91 15.88
N ASP A 359 28.95 -9.28 14.71
CA ASP A 359 29.47 -7.94 14.42
C ASP A 359 28.31 -7.03 14.02
N PRO A 360 27.62 -6.38 14.99
CA PRO A 360 26.51 -5.50 14.69
C PRO A 360 26.97 -4.29 13.89
N ALA A 361 26.26 -3.97 12.82
CA ALA A 361 26.63 -2.88 11.93
C ALA A 361 25.39 -2.20 11.33
N VAL A 362 25.49 -0.88 11.15
CA VAL A 362 24.52 -0.10 10.39
C VAL A 362 25.21 0.87 9.46
N ARG A 363 24.68 0.95 8.25
CA ARG A 363 25.07 1.94 7.26
C ARG A 363 23.82 2.52 6.62
N VAL A 364 23.65 3.83 6.70
CA VAL A 364 22.65 4.52 5.88
C VAL A 364 23.31 4.91 4.57
N THR A 365 22.71 4.49 3.46
CA THR A 365 23.29 4.65 2.12
C THR A 365 22.59 5.75 1.32
N ARG A 366 21.30 5.99 1.58
CA ARG A 366 20.51 7.01 0.89
C ARG A 366 19.43 7.61 1.79
N VAL A 367 19.08 8.86 1.50
CA VAL A 367 17.80 9.47 1.83
C VAL A 367 17.18 9.84 0.50
N ASN A 368 16.19 9.08 0.07
CA ASN A 368 15.58 9.27 -1.24
C ASN A 368 14.64 10.46 -1.22
N ARG A 369 13.87 10.64 -0.12
CA ARG A 369 12.88 11.72 0.00
C ARG A 369 12.62 12.13 1.44
N VAL A 370 12.32 13.42 1.64
CA VAL A 370 11.75 13.98 2.87
C VAL A 370 10.60 14.89 2.49
N PHE A 371 9.39 14.64 2.98
CA PHE A 371 8.21 15.43 2.59
C PHE A 371 7.17 15.55 3.71
N THR A 372 6.17 16.39 3.49
CA THR A 372 4.98 16.57 4.34
C THR A 372 3.73 16.47 3.45
N LEU A 373 2.55 16.37 4.05
CA LEU A 373 1.29 16.43 3.30
C LEU A 373 0.82 17.89 3.11
N GLY A 374 0.13 18.15 2.00
CA GLY A 374 -0.64 19.37 1.76
C GLY A 374 -2.04 19.29 2.32
N ASP A 375 -2.78 20.41 2.26
CA ASP A 375 -4.13 20.55 2.83
C ASP A 375 -5.15 19.56 2.25
N ASP A 376 -4.86 18.99 1.09
CA ASP A 376 -5.63 17.94 0.42
C ASP A 376 -5.15 16.52 0.75
N PHE A 377 -4.28 16.39 1.75
CA PHE A 377 -3.59 15.17 2.18
C PHE A 377 -2.71 14.52 1.12
N LEU A 378 -2.34 15.23 0.05
CA LEU A 378 -1.40 14.73 -0.94
C LEU A 378 0.04 15.04 -0.54
N PRO A 379 1.01 14.17 -0.88
CA PRO A 379 2.42 14.42 -0.60
C PRO A 379 2.93 15.66 -1.34
N LYS A 380 3.56 16.59 -0.62
CA LYS A 380 4.29 17.71 -1.21
C LYS A 380 5.59 17.22 -1.87
N PRO A 381 6.20 18.02 -2.77
CA PRO A 381 7.53 17.73 -3.30
C PRO A 381 8.55 17.47 -2.18
N SER A 382 9.51 16.60 -2.45
CA SER A 382 10.60 16.31 -1.51
C SER A 382 11.42 17.57 -1.26
N THR A 383 11.79 17.81 -0.01
CA THR A 383 12.64 18.94 0.41
C THR A 383 14.11 18.56 0.57
N PHE A 384 14.43 17.26 0.56
CA PHE A 384 15.79 16.78 0.75
C PHE A 384 16.02 15.43 0.08
N GLN A 385 17.22 15.24 -0.46
CA GLN A 385 17.74 13.97 -0.96
C GLN A 385 19.23 13.88 -0.63
N TRP A 386 19.71 12.67 -0.40
CA TRP A 386 21.12 12.42 -0.13
C TRP A 386 21.50 10.99 -0.55
N MET A 387 22.73 10.82 -1.02
CA MET A 387 23.33 9.52 -1.31
C MET A 387 24.77 9.52 -0.84
N GLY A 388 25.18 8.44 -0.18
CA GLY A 388 26.54 8.29 0.32
C GLY A 388 26.69 7.07 1.20
N SER A 389 27.54 7.17 2.22
CA SER A 389 27.75 6.11 3.19
C SER A 389 27.90 6.73 4.57
N LEU A 390 26.92 6.49 5.44
CA LEU A 390 26.86 7.00 6.79
C LEU A 390 26.83 5.83 7.77
N SER A 391 28.02 5.39 8.20
CA SER A 391 28.13 4.40 9.27
C SER A 391 27.72 5.02 10.60
N LEU A 392 26.88 4.32 11.37
CA LEU A 392 26.50 4.73 12.71
C LEU A 392 27.21 3.84 13.74
N THR A 393 27.46 4.40 14.92
CA THR A 393 27.96 3.65 16.07
C THR A 393 26.78 3.17 16.89
N LEU A 394 26.79 1.89 17.29
CA LEU A 394 25.78 1.30 18.16
C LEU A 394 25.73 2.03 19.51
N ASP A 395 24.54 2.43 19.95
CA ASP A 395 24.33 3.25 21.15
C ASP A 395 25.18 4.54 21.18
N GLY A 396 25.65 4.98 20.01
CA GLY A 396 26.52 6.13 19.84
C GLY A 396 25.75 7.44 19.62
N SER A 397 26.51 8.51 19.42
CA SER A 397 25.92 9.80 19.03
C SER A 397 25.21 9.70 17.67
N PRO A 398 24.08 10.41 17.49
CA PRO A 398 23.40 10.45 16.20
C PRO A 398 24.32 11.01 15.11
N ARG A 399 24.07 10.56 13.87
CA ARG A 399 24.71 11.14 12.69
C ARG A 399 23.69 11.99 11.94
N GLU A 400 24.06 13.23 11.65
CA GLU A 400 23.16 14.25 11.10
C GLU A 400 23.50 14.59 9.65
N LEU A 401 22.46 14.91 8.87
CA LEU A 401 22.54 15.47 7.53
C LEU A 401 21.69 16.75 7.54
N SER A 402 22.32 17.89 7.27
CA SER A 402 21.61 19.17 7.15
C SER A 402 21.02 19.32 5.76
N PHE A 403 19.84 19.93 5.67
CA PHE A 403 19.24 20.28 4.40
C PHE A 403 19.95 21.54 3.92
N LEU A 404 21.07 21.36 3.20
CA LEU A 404 21.78 22.48 2.60
C LEU A 404 20.81 23.19 1.64
N ARG A 405 20.69 24.52 1.80
CA ARG A 405 19.88 25.36 0.90
C ARG A 405 20.52 25.48 -0.47
#